data_AF-A0A2S9JUM8-F1
#
_entry.id   AF-A0A2S9JUM8-F1
#
_cell.length_a   1.000
_cell.length_b   1.000
_cell.length_c   1.000
_cell.angle_alpha   90.00
_cell.angle_beta   90.00
_cell.angle_gamma   90.00
#
_symmetry.space_group_name_H-M   'P 1'
#
loop_
_entity.id
_entity.type
_entity.pdbx_description
1 polymer ?
#
loop_
_entity_poly.entity_id
_entity_poly.type
_entity_poly.pdbx_seq_one_letter_code
_entity_poly.pdbx_strand_id
1 'polypeptide(L)'
;MNLVYYIYLGVLTMAALTAIVSLKRRHSSPVQVVALVVLYTGLVEWSVFYKTEFSSETTSVHIYNFFHLVQYLAFAYYFRQLVKSRVFRKIMQIFLYLYPVCWYFLMFFVFQMDEWNSYVFISGGVCTILWAVIYCYQLLAADEPMMLRFNGTFWIAIGLIFFYVCSVPYMGMYRFLTEYHANLATLLWIPLQISNIVMYSLFTYAFICQLTITKRS
;
A
#
# COMPACT_ATOMS: atom_id res chain seq x y z
N MET A 1 6.53 -9.96 19.83
CA MET A 1 6.58 -8.82 18.88
C MET A 1 7.15 -7.56 19.57
N ASN A 2 7.59 -6.54 18.82
CA ASN A 2 8.19 -5.30 19.38
C ASN A 2 7.16 -4.16 19.53
N LEU A 3 7.42 -3.19 20.41
CA LEU A 3 6.55 -2.02 20.67
C LEU A 3 6.10 -1.30 19.39
N VAL A 4 7.03 -1.11 18.43
CA VAL A 4 6.75 -0.44 17.15
C VAL A 4 5.67 -1.17 16.35
N TYR A 5 5.62 -2.51 16.42
CA TYR A 5 4.61 -3.31 15.73
C TYR A 5 3.20 -3.09 16.32
N TYR A 6 3.08 -2.98 17.65
CA TYR A 6 1.78 -2.67 18.28
C TYR A 6 1.30 -1.26 17.93
N ILE A 7 2.21 -0.28 17.86
CA ILE A 7 1.89 1.07 17.39
C ILE A 7 1.40 1.03 15.94
N TYR A 8 2.10 0.30 15.07
CA TYR A 8 1.68 0.05 13.69
C TYR A 8 0.26 -0.51 13.61
N LEU A 9 -0.02 -1.60 14.34
CA LEU A 9 -1.34 -2.24 14.33
C LEU A 9 -2.43 -1.29 14.84
N GLY A 10 -2.13 -0.50 15.89
CA GLY A 10 -3.04 0.53 16.39
C GLY A 10 -3.38 1.58 15.34
N VAL A 11 -2.37 2.14 14.66
CA VAL A 11 -2.59 3.14 13.60
C VAL A 11 -3.34 2.54 12.40
N LEU A 12 -3.03 1.30 12.01
CA LEU A 12 -3.77 0.58 10.97
C LEU A 12 -5.24 0.39 11.36
N THR A 13 -5.54 0.06 12.62
CA THR A 13 -6.94 -0.09 13.07
C THR A 13 -7.69 1.23 13.02
N MET A 14 -7.04 2.36 13.36
CA MET A 14 -7.63 3.69 13.20
C MET A 14 -7.92 4.01 11.73
N ALA A 15 -7.00 3.66 10.83
CA ALA A 15 -7.20 3.81 9.39
C ALA A 15 -8.37 2.95 8.88
N ALA A 16 -8.49 1.71 9.38
CA ALA A 16 -9.59 0.81 9.03
C ALA A 16 -10.96 1.32 9.55
N LEU A 17 -11.02 1.82 10.79
CA LEU A 17 -12.25 2.38 11.35
C LEU A 17 -12.71 3.62 10.56
N THR A 18 -11.78 4.52 10.23
CA THR A 18 -12.09 5.71 9.41
C THR A 18 -12.46 5.33 7.96
N ALA A 19 -11.85 4.29 7.41
CA ALA A 19 -12.24 3.72 6.11
C ALA A 19 -13.68 3.20 6.11
N ILE A 20 -14.12 2.47 7.14
CA ILE A 20 -15.52 1.99 7.27
C ILE A 20 -16.50 3.17 7.28
N VAL A 21 -16.20 4.22 8.05
CA VAL A 21 -17.04 5.42 8.13
C VAL A 21 -17.09 6.13 6.77
N SER A 22 -15.96 6.22 6.07
CA SER A 22 -15.88 6.80 4.72
C SER A 22 -16.74 6.02 3.70
N LEU A 23 -16.68 4.68 3.72
CA LEU A 23 -17.46 3.82 2.82
C LEU A 23 -18.97 3.94 3.04
N LYS A 24 -19.42 4.08 4.30
CA LYS A 24 -20.85 4.24 4.62
C LYS A 24 -21.50 5.48 4.00
N ARG A 25 -20.72 6.53 3.70
CA ARG A 25 -21.22 7.78 3.11
C ARG A 25 -21.43 7.73 1.58
N ARG A 26 -21.30 6.55 0.95
CA ARG A 26 -21.84 6.15 -0.37
C ARG A 26 -21.61 7.04 -1.60
N HIS A 27 -20.64 7.96 -1.60
CA HIS A 27 -20.21 8.66 -2.82
C HIS A 27 -19.12 7.88 -3.57
N SER A 28 -19.27 7.74 -4.89
CA SER A 28 -18.38 7.05 -5.83
C SER A 28 -17.01 7.73 -6.01
N SER A 29 -16.27 7.88 -4.92
CA SER A 29 -14.94 8.47 -4.92
C SER A 29 -13.89 7.38 -5.14
N PRO A 30 -12.83 7.65 -5.93
CA PRO A 30 -11.67 6.76 -6.04
C PRO A 30 -11.08 6.32 -4.70
N VAL A 31 -11.22 7.15 -3.66
CA VAL A 31 -10.76 6.88 -2.29
C VAL A 31 -11.40 5.62 -1.69
N GLN A 32 -12.57 5.18 -2.18
CA GLN A 32 -13.19 3.93 -1.74
C GLN A 32 -12.33 2.71 -2.03
N VAL A 33 -11.59 2.71 -3.14
CA VAL A 33 -10.66 1.61 -3.49
C VAL A 33 -9.59 1.48 -2.41
N VAL A 34 -9.03 2.60 -1.97
CA VAL A 34 -8.01 2.63 -0.92
C VAL A 34 -8.61 2.25 0.43
N ALA A 35 -9.84 2.69 0.74
CA ALA A 35 -10.54 2.26 1.94
C ALA A 35 -10.74 0.73 2.01
N LEU A 36 -11.11 0.10 0.88
CA LEU A 36 -11.20 -1.36 0.78
C LEU A 36 -9.84 -2.03 0.94
N VAL A 37 -8.77 -1.48 0.34
CA VAL A 37 -7.41 -1.99 0.53
C VAL A 37 -7.01 -1.91 2.00
N VAL A 38 -7.27 -0.80 2.69
CA VAL A 38 -6.94 -0.65 4.12
C VAL A 38 -7.69 -1.66 4.97
N LEU A 39 -8.96 -1.93 4.67
CA LEU A 39 -9.72 -2.98 5.37
C LEU A 39 -9.15 -4.37 5.11
N TYR A 40 -8.79 -4.66 3.86
CA TYR A 40 -8.15 -5.91 3.49
C TYR A 40 -6.79 -6.08 4.20
N THR A 41 -5.95 -5.03 4.24
CA THR A 41 -4.71 -5.02 5.02
C THR A 41 -4.98 -5.28 6.50
N GLY A 42 -5.99 -4.63 7.08
CA GLY A 42 -6.38 -4.85 8.47
C GLY A 42 -6.70 -6.33 8.74
N LEU A 43 -7.48 -6.97 7.86
CA LEU A 43 -7.80 -8.39 7.97
C LEU A 43 -6.55 -9.28 7.90
N VAL A 44 -5.64 -8.99 6.95
CA VAL A 44 -4.40 -9.75 6.79
C VAL A 44 -3.50 -9.60 8.03
N GLU A 45 -3.25 -8.38 8.49
CA GLU A 45 -2.33 -8.12 9.60
C GLU A 45 -2.86 -8.64 10.94
N TRP A 46 -4.18 -8.54 11.18
CA TRP A 46 -4.78 -9.16 12.36
C TRP A 46 -4.75 -10.68 12.30
N SER A 47 -4.86 -11.27 11.10
CA SER A 47 -4.73 -12.72 10.92
C SER A 47 -3.30 -13.20 11.21
N VAL A 48 -2.29 -12.46 10.72
CA VAL A 48 -0.88 -12.77 11.00
C VAL A 48 -0.54 -12.55 12.48
N PHE A 49 -1.05 -11.47 13.09
CA PHE A 49 -0.92 -11.23 14.52
C PHE A 49 -1.47 -12.40 15.33
N TYR A 50 -2.69 -12.84 15.03
CA TYR A 50 -3.32 -13.96 15.72
C TYR A 50 -2.52 -15.26 15.57
N LYS A 51 -2.09 -15.60 14.35
CA LYS A 51 -1.26 -16.79 14.09
C LYS A 51 0.05 -16.77 14.89
N THR A 52 0.73 -15.63 14.89
CA THR A 52 2.05 -15.48 15.52
C THR A 52 1.97 -15.57 17.04
N GLU A 53 0.96 -14.95 17.66
CA GLU A 53 0.84 -14.92 19.12
C GLU A 53 0.14 -16.16 19.70
N PHE A 54 -0.78 -16.79 18.96
CA PHE A 54 -1.64 -17.85 19.51
C PHE A 54 -1.52 -19.23 18.85
N SER A 55 -0.94 -19.36 17.66
CA SER A 55 -0.92 -20.65 16.93
C SER A 55 0.46 -21.25 16.67
N SER A 56 1.56 -20.65 17.16
CA SER A 56 2.94 -21.12 16.95
C SER A 56 3.38 -21.31 15.48
N GLU A 57 2.49 -21.08 14.50
CA GLU A 57 2.79 -21.02 13.08
C GLU A 57 3.45 -19.69 12.75
N THR A 58 4.74 -19.74 12.39
CA THR A 58 5.55 -18.54 12.11
C THR A 58 5.59 -18.15 10.64
N THR A 59 5.20 -19.05 9.73
CA THR A 59 5.33 -18.81 8.28
C THR A 59 4.04 -18.23 7.69
N SER A 60 4.01 -16.91 7.50
CA SER A 60 2.89 -16.19 6.85
C SER A 60 3.25 -15.61 5.48
N VAL A 61 4.37 -16.04 4.89
CA VAL A 61 4.94 -15.49 3.65
C VAL A 61 3.93 -15.58 2.49
N HIS A 62 3.24 -16.70 2.36
CA HIS A 62 2.16 -16.94 1.40
C HIS A 62 1.06 -15.88 1.42
N ILE A 63 0.65 -15.48 2.64
CA ILE A 63 -0.44 -14.53 2.85
C ILE A 63 -0.01 -13.18 2.29
N TYR A 64 1.22 -12.75 2.60
CA TYR A 64 1.78 -11.50 2.10
C TYR A 64 1.98 -11.51 0.58
N ASN A 65 2.42 -12.63 0.04
CA ASN A 65 2.62 -12.85 -1.38
C ASN A 65 1.33 -12.65 -2.21
N PHE A 66 0.19 -13.17 -1.73
CA PHE A 66 -1.12 -12.94 -2.35
C PHE A 66 -1.67 -11.54 -2.02
N PHE A 67 -1.49 -11.07 -0.78
CA PHE A 67 -1.91 -9.74 -0.35
C PHE A 67 -1.32 -8.64 -1.25
N HIS A 68 -0.02 -8.72 -1.54
CA HIS A 68 0.65 -7.75 -2.39
C HIS A 68 0.11 -7.73 -3.83
N LEU A 69 -0.26 -8.89 -4.39
CA LEU A 69 -0.91 -8.93 -5.71
C LEU A 69 -2.17 -8.05 -5.71
N VAL A 70 -3.08 -8.29 -4.77
CA VAL A 70 -4.35 -7.55 -4.67
C VAL A 70 -4.09 -6.06 -4.41
N GLN A 71 -3.17 -5.76 -3.50
CA GLN A 71 -2.81 -4.40 -3.12
C GLN A 71 -2.30 -3.58 -4.32
N TYR A 72 -1.34 -4.10 -5.08
CA TYR A 72 -0.77 -3.38 -6.23
C TYR A 72 -1.76 -3.18 -7.36
N LEU A 73 -2.63 -4.16 -7.63
CA LEU A 73 -3.71 -4.00 -8.61
C LEU A 73 -4.70 -2.92 -8.17
N ALA A 74 -5.07 -2.91 -6.90
CA ALA A 74 -5.97 -1.90 -6.37
C ALA A 74 -5.38 -0.49 -6.45
N PHE A 75 -4.09 -0.30 -6.15
CA PHE A 75 -3.42 0.99 -6.30
C PHE A 75 -3.29 1.43 -7.75
N ALA A 76 -2.96 0.52 -8.68
CA ALA A 76 -2.95 0.85 -10.10
C ALA A 76 -4.35 1.26 -10.61
N TYR A 77 -5.39 0.54 -10.17
CA TYR A 77 -6.78 0.90 -10.50
C TYR A 77 -7.19 2.25 -9.91
N TYR A 78 -6.81 2.52 -8.66
CA TYR A 78 -7.03 3.80 -7.98
C TYR A 78 -6.43 4.97 -8.77
N PHE A 79 -5.14 4.91 -9.12
CA PHE A 79 -4.49 5.99 -9.87
C PHE A 79 -5.01 6.13 -11.30
N ARG A 80 -5.44 5.03 -11.94
CA ARG A 80 -6.07 5.08 -13.27
C ARG A 80 -7.35 5.92 -13.30
N GLN A 81 -8.07 6.00 -12.19
CA GLN A 81 -9.27 6.85 -12.06
C GLN A 81 -8.93 8.34 -11.88
N LEU A 82 -7.76 8.65 -11.31
CA LEU A 82 -7.34 10.01 -10.98
C LEU A 82 -6.54 10.70 -12.08
N VAL A 83 -5.72 9.95 -12.80
CA VAL A 83 -4.87 10.48 -13.86
C VAL A 83 -5.71 10.78 -15.11
N LYS A 84 -5.59 11.99 -15.65
CA LYS A 84 -6.34 12.48 -16.82
C LYS A 84 -5.68 12.06 -18.14
N SER A 85 -4.34 11.99 -18.17
CA SER A 85 -3.56 11.66 -19.38
C SER A 85 -3.92 10.27 -19.92
N ARG A 86 -4.37 10.20 -21.18
CA ARG A 86 -4.77 8.94 -21.84
C ARG A 86 -3.62 7.95 -21.95
N VAL A 87 -2.40 8.45 -22.16
CA VAL A 87 -1.18 7.62 -22.27
C VAL A 87 -0.94 6.88 -20.96
N PHE A 88 -0.85 7.60 -19.83
CA PHE A 88 -0.60 6.99 -18.52
C PHE A 88 -1.74 6.06 -18.09
N ARG A 89 -3.01 6.40 -18.37
CA ARG A 89 -4.14 5.51 -18.11
C ARG A 89 -4.05 4.20 -18.91
N LYS A 90 -3.58 4.24 -20.16
CA LYS A 90 -3.38 3.05 -20.98
C LYS A 90 -2.26 2.17 -20.42
N ILE A 91 -1.15 2.77 -19.97
CA ILE A 91 -0.05 2.03 -19.34
C ILE A 91 -0.52 1.37 -18.04
N MET A 92 -1.26 2.08 -17.18
CA MET A 92 -1.86 1.51 -15.96
C MET A 92 -2.85 0.38 -16.29
N GLN A 93 -3.60 0.48 -17.39
CA GLN A 93 -4.50 -0.60 -17.83
C GLN A 93 -3.73 -1.84 -18.27
N ILE A 94 -2.62 -1.67 -19.00
CA ILE A 94 -1.74 -2.78 -19.38
C ILE A 94 -1.17 -3.43 -18.11
N PHE A 95 -0.73 -2.64 -17.14
CA PHE A 95 -0.24 -3.14 -15.85
C PHE A 95 -1.30 -4.00 -15.13
N LEU A 96 -2.57 -3.57 -15.10
CA LEU A 96 -3.65 -4.34 -14.46
C LEU A 96 -3.85 -5.75 -15.04
N TYR A 97 -3.55 -5.97 -16.32
CA TYR A 97 -3.65 -7.29 -16.95
C TYR A 97 -2.33 -8.06 -16.95
N LEU A 98 -1.21 -7.38 -17.16
CA LEU A 98 0.10 -8.01 -17.29
C LEU A 98 0.66 -8.43 -15.92
N TYR A 99 0.44 -7.61 -14.89
CA TYR A 99 0.99 -7.86 -13.56
C TYR A 99 0.50 -9.18 -12.92
N PRO A 100 -0.81 -9.53 -12.95
CA PRO A 100 -1.28 -10.82 -12.45
C PRO A 100 -0.69 -12.01 -13.22
N VAL A 101 -0.50 -11.88 -14.54
CA VAL A 101 0.10 -12.94 -15.38
C VAL A 101 1.56 -13.14 -15.00
N CYS A 102 2.32 -12.05 -14.85
CA CYS A 102 3.70 -12.12 -14.39
C CYS A 102 3.81 -12.67 -12.97
N TRP A 103 2.94 -12.25 -12.05
CA TRP A 103 2.87 -12.77 -10.69
C TRP A 103 2.62 -14.28 -10.68
N TYR A 104 1.63 -14.74 -11.46
CA TYR A 104 1.30 -16.17 -11.59
C TYR A 104 2.50 -16.96 -12.12
N PHE A 105 3.14 -16.47 -13.19
CA PHE A 105 4.31 -17.12 -13.74
C PHE A 105 5.45 -17.21 -12.71
N LEU A 106 5.77 -16.11 -12.03
CA LEU A 106 6.84 -16.11 -11.03
C LEU A 106 6.52 -17.01 -9.83
N MET A 107 5.26 -17.08 -9.39
CA MET A 107 4.87 -17.86 -8.21
C MET A 107 4.77 -19.36 -8.41
N PHE A 108 4.49 -19.83 -9.62
CA PHE A 108 4.32 -21.26 -9.87
C PHE A 108 5.52 -21.87 -10.59
N PHE A 109 6.32 -21.08 -11.31
CA PHE A 109 7.41 -21.60 -12.13
C PHE A 109 8.81 -21.18 -11.66
N VAL A 110 8.95 -20.11 -10.84
CA VAL A 110 10.26 -19.59 -10.45
C VAL A 110 10.48 -19.65 -8.94
N PHE A 111 9.53 -19.17 -8.15
CA PHE A 111 9.58 -19.14 -6.69
C PHE A 111 8.62 -20.17 -6.11
N GLN A 112 8.98 -20.74 -4.95
CA GLN A 112 8.03 -21.54 -4.17
C GLN A 112 7.09 -20.61 -3.42
N MET A 113 5.87 -21.07 -3.13
CA MET A 113 4.84 -20.27 -2.46
C MET A 113 5.31 -19.75 -1.09
N ASP A 114 6.15 -20.52 -0.40
CA ASP A 114 6.68 -20.26 0.95
C ASP A 114 7.83 -19.25 0.95
N GLU A 115 8.38 -18.93 -0.23
CA GLU A 115 9.49 -17.99 -0.38
C GLU A 115 8.99 -16.57 -0.65
N TRP A 116 9.72 -15.60 -0.09
CA TRP A 116 9.46 -14.19 -0.36
C TRP A 116 9.83 -13.84 -1.80
N ASN A 117 8.86 -13.34 -2.56
CA ASN A 117 9.08 -12.94 -3.95
C ASN A 117 9.47 -11.46 -4.05
N SER A 118 10.76 -11.17 -3.86
CA SER A 118 11.32 -9.82 -3.95
C SER A 118 11.05 -9.15 -5.30
N TYR A 119 11.02 -9.89 -6.42
CA TYR A 119 10.81 -9.32 -7.76
C TYR A 119 9.39 -8.78 -7.95
N VAL A 120 8.40 -9.52 -7.47
CA VAL A 120 7.01 -9.06 -7.42
C VAL A 120 6.92 -7.80 -6.56
N PHE A 121 7.52 -7.80 -5.38
CA PHE A 121 7.47 -6.63 -4.49
C PHE A 121 8.13 -5.39 -5.12
N ILE A 122 9.33 -5.52 -5.69
CA ILE A 122 10.06 -4.42 -6.33
C ILE A 122 9.24 -3.87 -7.50
N SER A 123 8.79 -4.74 -8.41
CA SER A 123 8.07 -4.30 -9.61
C SER A 123 6.75 -3.60 -9.26
N GLY A 124 5.95 -4.17 -8.37
CA GLY A 124 4.71 -3.54 -7.89
C GLY A 124 4.95 -2.24 -7.14
N GLY A 125 5.94 -2.20 -6.25
CA GLY A 125 6.30 -1.03 -5.46
C GLY A 125 6.80 0.13 -6.32
N VAL A 126 7.74 -0.12 -7.24
CA VAL A 126 8.26 0.89 -8.17
C VAL A 126 7.15 1.44 -9.06
N CYS A 127 6.31 0.58 -9.64
CA CYS A 127 5.15 1.05 -10.41
C CYS A 127 4.21 1.91 -9.57
N THR A 128 3.96 1.54 -8.32
CA THR A 128 3.11 2.33 -7.40
C THR A 128 3.69 3.72 -7.12
N ILE A 129 5.01 3.82 -6.90
CA ILE A 129 5.71 5.11 -6.76
C ILE A 129 5.51 5.94 -8.04
N LEU A 130 5.74 5.36 -9.22
CA LEU A 130 5.60 6.06 -10.49
C LEU A 130 4.16 6.58 -10.69
N TRP A 131 3.14 5.77 -10.38
CA TRP A 131 1.74 6.19 -10.45
C TRP A 131 1.43 7.37 -9.52
N ALA A 132 1.92 7.30 -8.29
CA ALA A 132 1.75 8.37 -7.32
C ALA A 132 2.47 9.67 -7.74
N VAL A 133 3.70 9.57 -8.26
CA VAL A 133 4.47 10.72 -8.75
C VAL A 133 3.81 11.37 -9.96
N ILE A 134 3.35 10.57 -10.94
CA ILE A 134 2.60 11.07 -12.11
C ILE A 134 1.35 11.84 -11.66
N TYR A 135 0.63 11.30 -10.68
CA TYR A 135 -0.54 11.97 -10.11
C TYR A 135 -0.16 13.29 -9.41
N CYS A 136 0.89 13.30 -8.57
CA CYS A 136 1.37 14.51 -7.91
C CYS A 136 1.83 15.56 -8.93
N TYR A 137 2.53 15.17 -9.99
CA TYR A 137 2.92 16.08 -11.07
C TYR A 137 1.71 16.70 -11.76
N GLN A 138 0.70 15.89 -12.11
CA GLN A 138 -0.54 16.40 -12.69
C GLN A 138 -1.24 17.42 -11.78
N LEU A 139 -1.20 17.19 -10.47
CA LEU A 139 -1.84 18.06 -9.49
C LEU A 139 -1.10 19.40 -9.36
N LEU A 140 0.24 19.39 -9.42
CA LEU A 140 1.09 20.58 -9.36
C LEU A 140 1.10 21.39 -10.67
N ALA A 141 0.89 20.71 -11.81
CA ALA A 141 0.83 21.34 -13.13
C ALA A 141 -0.58 21.81 -13.52
N ALA A 142 -1.57 21.72 -12.63
CA ALA A 142 -2.93 22.15 -12.90
C ALA A 142 -3.06 23.69 -12.86
N ASP A 143 -3.78 24.26 -13.83
CA ASP A 143 -3.99 25.71 -13.94
C ASP A 143 -4.83 26.29 -12.79
N GLU A 144 -5.69 25.47 -12.19
CA GLU A 144 -6.55 25.87 -11.07
C GLU A 144 -5.84 25.65 -9.72
N PRO A 145 -5.73 26.69 -8.86
CA PRO A 145 -5.11 26.55 -7.55
C PRO A 145 -5.99 25.66 -6.66
N MET A 146 -5.56 24.41 -6.48
CA MET A 146 -6.21 23.46 -5.58
C MET A 146 -5.59 23.53 -4.19
N MET A 147 -6.41 23.67 -3.15
CA MET A 147 -5.93 23.58 -1.77
C MET A 147 -5.53 22.13 -1.43
N LEU A 148 -4.24 21.81 -1.61
CA LEU A 148 -3.66 20.49 -1.37
C LEU A 148 -3.97 19.93 0.03
N ARG A 149 -4.03 20.82 1.04
CA ARG A 149 -4.32 20.44 2.43
C ARG A 149 -5.64 19.68 2.58
N PHE A 150 -6.66 20.02 1.81
CA PHE A 150 -7.97 19.36 1.89
C PHE A 150 -8.14 18.21 0.88
N ASN A 151 -7.15 17.99 0.02
CA ASN A 151 -7.25 16.96 -1.00
C ASN A 151 -6.79 15.59 -0.44
N GLY A 152 -7.75 14.74 -0.07
CA GLY A 152 -7.45 13.40 0.45
C GLY A 152 -6.63 12.52 -0.51
N THR A 153 -6.83 12.63 -1.82
CA THR A 153 -6.09 11.80 -2.78
C THR A 153 -4.62 12.18 -2.88
N PHE A 154 -4.27 13.45 -2.60
CA PHE A 154 -2.89 13.90 -2.46
C PHE A 154 -2.19 13.23 -1.27
N TRP A 155 -2.82 13.21 -0.10
CA TRP A 155 -2.24 12.57 1.10
C TRP A 155 -2.06 11.07 0.95
N ILE A 156 -2.97 10.39 0.24
CA ILE A 156 -2.80 8.99 -0.14
C ILE A 156 -1.56 8.82 -1.02
N ALA A 157 -1.38 9.65 -2.05
CA ALA A 157 -0.23 9.56 -2.94
C ALA A 157 1.10 9.77 -2.19
N ILE A 158 1.17 10.77 -1.31
CA ILE A 158 2.36 11.03 -0.49
C ILE A 158 2.66 9.87 0.46
N GLY A 159 1.64 9.30 1.11
CA GLY A 159 1.81 8.13 1.98
C GLY A 159 2.37 6.91 1.23
N LEU A 160 1.86 6.67 0.02
CA LEU A 160 2.36 5.59 -0.85
C LEU A 160 3.81 5.82 -1.28
N ILE A 161 4.16 7.04 -1.71
CA ILE A 161 5.54 7.38 -2.10
C ILE A 161 6.47 7.16 -0.92
N PHE A 162 6.14 7.70 0.25
CA PHE A 162 6.99 7.59 1.44
C PHE A 162 7.22 6.13 1.84
N PHE A 163 6.15 5.34 1.91
CA PHE A 163 6.26 3.92 2.24
C PHE A 163 7.09 3.14 1.21
N TYR A 164 6.77 3.26 -0.08
CA TYR A 164 7.41 2.43 -1.09
C TYR A 164 8.86 2.84 -1.38
N VAL A 165 9.22 4.12 -1.24
CA VAL A 165 10.62 4.55 -1.34
C VAL A 165 11.47 3.91 -0.23
N CYS A 166 10.93 3.79 0.98
CA CYS A 166 11.63 3.10 2.07
C CYS A 166 11.60 1.58 1.94
N SER A 167 10.46 1.00 1.55
CA SER A 167 10.26 -0.45 1.59
C SER A 167 10.86 -1.19 0.40
N VAL A 168 10.87 -0.60 -0.81
CA VAL A 168 11.38 -1.27 -2.02
C VAL A 168 12.86 -1.67 -1.89
N PRO A 169 13.79 -0.77 -1.49
CA PRO A 169 15.19 -1.16 -1.33
C PRO A 169 15.37 -2.26 -0.29
N TYR A 170 14.67 -2.15 0.85
CA TYR A 170 14.75 -3.14 1.91
C TYR A 170 14.22 -4.51 1.48
N MET A 171 13.00 -4.56 0.95
CA MET A 171 12.35 -5.80 0.53
C MET A 171 13.02 -6.44 -0.69
N GLY A 172 13.65 -5.62 -1.54
CA GLY A 172 14.46 -6.10 -2.65
C GLY A 172 15.74 -6.80 -2.19
N MET A 173 16.34 -6.32 -1.09
CA MET A 173 17.53 -6.92 -0.48
C MET A 173 17.19 -7.94 0.62
N TYR A 174 15.90 -8.17 0.92
CA TYR A 174 15.47 -8.93 2.10
C TYR A 174 16.13 -10.31 2.18
N ARG A 175 16.07 -11.11 1.11
CA ARG A 175 16.69 -12.45 1.07
C ARG A 175 18.18 -12.42 1.35
N PHE A 176 18.90 -11.51 0.68
CA PHE A 176 20.34 -11.32 0.89
C PHE A 176 20.66 -10.90 2.34
N LEU A 177 19.91 -9.95 2.88
CA LEU A 177 20.10 -9.48 4.25
C LEU A 177 19.79 -10.57 5.27
N THR A 178 18.74 -11.36 5.09
CA THR A 178 18.40 -12.44 6.03
C THR A 178 19.42 -13.58 6.01
N GLU A 179 20.03 -13.86 4.86
CA GLU A 179 21.00 -14.94 4.69
C GLU A 179 22.41 -14.56 5.14
N TYR A 180 22.87 -13.36 4.81
CA TYR A 180 24.26 -12.93 5.04
C TYR A 180 24.43 -11.91 6.17
N HIS A 181 23.38 -11.13 6.50
CA HIS A 181 23.46 -9.99 7.42
C HIS A 181 22.22 -9.85 8.32
N ALA A 182 21.84 -10.91 9.04
CA ALA A 182 20.59 -10.98 9.81
C ALA A 182 20.40 -9.81 10.81
N ASN A 183 21.47 -9.35 11.46
CA ASN A 183 21.42 -8.19 12.36
C ASN A 183 21.07 -6.88 11.63
N LEU A 184 21.53 -6.71 10.40
CA LEU A 184 21.17 -5.56 9.58
C LEU A 184 19.72 -5.67 9.09
N ALA A 185 19.27 -6.89 8.76
CA ALA A 185 17.89 -7.16 8.37
C ALA A 185 16.88 -6.75 9.46
N THR A 186 17.18 -7.05 10.73
CA THR A 186 16.33 -6.68 11.87
C THR A 186 16.38 -5.18 12.18
N LEU A 187 17.54 -4.54 12.01
CA LEU A 187 17.67 -3.09 12.20
C LEU A 187 16.85 -2.31 11.16
N LEU A 188 16.93 -2.70 9.88
CA LEU A 188 16.21 -2.07 8.77
C LEU A 188 14.69 -2.32 8.80
N TRP A 189 14.24 -3.32 9.56
CA TRP A 189 12.81 -3.54 9.81
C TRP A 189 12.16 -2.39 10.59
N ILE A 190 12.90 -1.69 11.45
CA ILE A 190 12.35 -0.59 12.26
C ILE A 190 11.93 0.60 11.37
N PRO A 191 12.80 1.16 10.50
CA PRO A 191 12.40 2.17 9.52
C PRO A 191 11.22 1.77 8.65
N LEU A 192 11.15 0.50 8.24
CA LEU A 192 10.01 -0.02 7.46
C LEU A 192 8.70 0.13 8.25
N GLN A 193 8.68 -0.26 9.53
CA GLN A 193 7.50 -0.14 10.37
C GLN A 193 7.11 1.32 10.62
N ILE A 194 8.09 2.21 10.79
CA ILE A 194 7.85 3.66 10.88
C ILE A 194 7.20 4.18 9.59
N SER A 195 7.68 3.73 8.42
CA SER A 195 7.11 4.15 7.14
C SER A 195 5.65 3.69 6.95
N ASN A 196 5.31 2.48 7.45
CA ASN A 196 3.93 2.00 7.52
C ASN A 196 3.06 2.90 8.40
N ILE A 197 3.54 3.23 9.62
CA ILE A 197 2.83 4.13 10.55
C ILE A 197 2.52 5.47 9.87
N VAL A 198 3.51 6.06 9.20
CA VAL A 198 3.32 7.32 8.46
C VAL A 198 2.29 7.17 7.35
N MET A 199 2.39 6.13 6.52
CA MET A 199 1.43 5.89 5.43
C MET A 199 -0.01 5.77 5.93
N TYR A 200 -0.27 4.93 6.93
CA TYR A 200 -1.61 4.72 7.46
C TYR A 200 -2.14 5.94 8.23
N SER A 201 -1.27 6.73 8.85
CA SER A 201 -1.65 8.04 9.42
C SER A 201 -2.13 9.00 8.34
N LEU A 202 -1.43 9.05 7.19
CA LEU A 202 -1.82 9.87 6.05
C LEU A 202 -3.11 9.38 5.38
N PHE A 203 -3.33 8.07 5.31
CA PHE A 203 -4.60 7.52 4.81
C PHE A 203 -5.77 7.86 5.74
N THR A 204 -5.56 7.77 7.05
CA THR A 204 -6.54 8.20 8.06
C THR A 204 -6.90 9.68 7.85
N TYR A 205 -5.88 10.54 7.69
CA TYR A 205 -6.09 11.96 7.41
C TYR A 205 -6.87 12.17 6.10
N ALA A 206 -6.52 11.45 5.03
CA ALA A 206 -7.20 11.52 3.74
C ALA A 206 -8.70 11.15 3.85
N PHE A 207 -9.02 10.09 4.60
CA PHE A 207 -10.41 9.70 4.84
C PHE A 207 -11.16 10.77 5.64
N ILE A 208 -10.53 11.37 6.65
CA ILE A 208 -11.14 12.47 7.43
C ILE A 208 -11.39 13.69 6.55
N CYS A 209 -10.44 14.09 5.69
CA CYS A 209 -10.62 15.21 4.76
C CYS A 209 -11.86 14.99 3.88
N GLN A 210 -12.03 13.78 3.35
CA GLN A 210 -13.19 13.43 2.54
C GLN A 210 -14.50 13.51 3.34
N LEU A 211 -14.50 13.03 4.58
CA LEU A 211 -15.66 13.11 5.48
C LEU A 211 -16.06 14.57 5.79
N THR A 212 -15.09 15.46 5.98
CA THR A 212 -15.32 16.88 6.28
C THR A 212 -15.82 17.66 5.06
N ILE A 213 -15.26 17.42 3.87
CA ILE A 213 -15.76 18.05 2.62
C ILE A 213 -17.23 17.67 2.40
N THR A 214 -17.58 16.40 2.63
CA THR A 214 -18.96 15.92 2.49
C THR A 214 -19.94 16.59 3.47
N LYS A 215 -19.49 17.08 4.64
CA LYS A 215 -20.37 17.82 5.58
C LYS A 215 -20.64 19.26 5.13
N ARG A 216 -19.84 19.81 4.22
CA ARG A 216 -19.93 21.22 3.79
C ARG A 216 -20.66 21.41 2.45
N SER A 217 -20.83 20.33 1.68
CA SER A 217 -21.68 20.28 0.48
C SER A 217 -23.12 19.96 0.86
#